data_AF-A0A847NYG2-F1
#
_entry.id   AF-A0A847NYG2-F1
#
_cell.length_a   1.000
_cell.length_b   1.000
_cell.length_c   1.000
_cell.angle_alpha   90.00
_cell.angle_beta   90.00
_cell.angle_gamma   90.00
#
_symmetry.space_group_name_H-M   'P 1'
#
loop_
_entity.id
_entity.type
_entity.pdbx_description
1 polymer ?
#
loop_
_entity_poly.entity_id
_entity_poly.type
_entity_poly.pdbx_seq_one_letter_code
_entity_poly.pdbx_strand_id
1 'polypeptide(L)'
;MVKKEMWTPEETSFLNAACEKLAQSGMVDLYKKLDENLVALEHQANALALYPSILDSNRLGGTERNLETLVSALSDRYREEDVFVLPTKAILGRSYEIGKINIFYMLKRISVLLPKNIDILGGEDPLSFVMNRMLSIMTEDVLLDLLSDNVFKAAKPVAAKALAEIWERRISADSISFNPELRKMWLIRQSSVPIFGTLMGTHEYIALCKQADDVCLKYIMHSSDVPDEASALEEFLFGLNYEELCDIKKTMASSGKTCIDRDEVKKIIGNDRLFFFDSSGDPLELYRFFNHRRKQALSRRHAGMRGPIRTFEENFMAFLLLEKDALKRRSLPKAKNSCESQVKED
;
A
#
# COMPACT_ATOMS: atom_id res chain seq x y z
N MET A 1 -9.87 -20.27 -22.46
CA MET A 1 -9.37 -19.52 -21.29
C MET A 1 -7.94 -19.12 -21.59
N VAL A 2 -7.65 -17.81 -21.66
CA VAL A 2 -6.26 -17.34 -21.71
C VAL A 2 -5.64 -17.74 -20.37
N LYS A 3 -4.60 -18.57 -20.38
CA LYS A 3 -3.78 -18.81 -19.19
C LYS A 3 -3.17 -17.45 -18.82
N LYS A 4 -3.77 -16.75 -17.86
CA LYS A 4 -3.13 -15.59 -17.25
C LYS A 4 -1.91 -16.13 -16.51
N GLU A 5 -0.73 -15.64 -16.86
CA GLU A 5 0.49 -16.01 -16.15
C GLU A 5 0.34 -15.59 -14.69
N MET A 6 0.55 -16.57 -13.81
CA MET A 6 0.27 -16.43 -12.38
C MET A 6 1.40 -15.68 -11.66
N TRP A 7 2.63 -15.86 -12.13
CA TRP A 7 3.86 -15.33 -11.56
C TRP A 7 4.57 -14.51 -12.63
N THR A 8 5.36 -13.53 -12.23
CA THR A 8 6.24 -12.85 -13.20
C THR A 8 7.29 -13.83 -13.74
N PRO A 9 7.94 -13.53 -14.88
CA PRO A 9 9.03 -14.37 -15.40
C PRO A 9 10.15 -14.59 -14.37
N GLU A 10 10.49 -13.54 -13.61
CA GLU A 10 11.50 -13.61 -12.54
C GLU A 10 11.04 -14.51 -11.40
N GLU A 11 9.80 -14.34 -10.91
CA GLU A 11 9.22 -15.19 -9.88
C GLU A 11 9.15 -16.65 -10.33
N THR A 12 8.75 -16.90 -11.57
CA THR A 12 8.68 -18.25 -12.15
C THR A 12 10.05 -18.91 -12.19
N SER A 13 11.05 -18.20 -12.69
CA SER A 13 12.44 -18.67 -12.72
C SER A 13 12.96 -18.99 -11.33
N PHE A 14 12.72 -18.10 -10.36
CA PHE A 14 13.12 -18.26 -8.97
C PHE A 14 12.45 -19.47 -8.30
N LEU A 15 11.13 -19.62 -8.45
CA LEU A 15 10.37 -20.74 -7.89
C LEU A 15 10.80 -22.09 -8.49
N ASN A 16 10.99 -22.15 -9.81
CA ASN A 16 11.45 -23.36 -10.49
C ASN A 16 12.86 -23.77 -10.02
N ALA A 17 13.79 -22.81 -9.96
CA ALA A 17 15.14 -23.06 -9.47
C ALA A 17 15.15 -23.57 -8.01
N ALA A 18 14.32 -22.99 -7.15
CA ALA A 18 14.19 -23.45 -5.76
C ALA A 18 13.63 -24.88 -5.68
N CYS A 19 12.61 -25.20 -6.49
CA CYS A 19 12.02 -26.53 -6.56
C CYS A 19 13.03 -27.58 -7.06
N GLU A 20 13.76 -27.29 -8.15
CA GLU A 20 14.78 -28.17 -8.71
C GLU A 20 15.89 -28.48 -7.69
N LYS A 21 16.38 -27.46 -6.99
CA LYS A 21 17.44 -27.62 -5.99
C LYS A 21 16.95 -28.42 -4.77
N LEU A 22 15.70 -28.22 -4.34
CA LEU A 22 15.11 -29.03 -3.27
C LEU A 22 14.99 -30.52 -3.67
N ALA A 23 14.58 -30.78 -4.92
CA ALA A 23 14.50 -32.13 -5.46
C ALA A 23 15.89 -32.80 -5.54
N GLN A 24 16.89 -32.09 -6.06
CA GLN A 24 18.28 -32.58 -6.18
C GLN A 24 18.94 -32.84 -4.82
N SER A 25 18.57 -32.06 -3.79
CA SER A 25 19.12 -32.19 -2.44
C SER A 25 18.51 -33.34 -1.63
N GLY A 26 17.59 -34.12 -2.22
CA GLY A 26 16.93 -35.25 -1.54
C GLY A 26 15.94 -34.83 -0.45
N MET A 27 15.55 -33.55 -0.39
CA MET A 27 14.65 -32.99 0.63
C MET A 27 13.18 -33.18 0.24
N VAL A 28 12.78 -34.44 0.01
CA VAL A 28 11.49 -34.82 -0.60
C VAL A 28 10.29 -34.27 0.17
N ASP A 29 10.32 -34.28 1.50
CA ASP A 29 9.22 -33.78 2.33
C ASP A 29 9.02 -32.26 2.20
N LEU A 30 10.11 -31.50 2.10
CA LEU A 30 10.05 -30.04 1.95
C LEU A 30 9.62 -29.65 0.54
N TYR A 31 10.14 -30.35 -0.48
CA TYR A 31 9.70 -30.21 -1.86
C TYR A 31 8.19 -30.46 -1.98
N LYS A 32 7.70 -31.59 -1.43
CA LYS A 32 6.27 -31.95 -1.49
C LYS A 32 5.38 -30.89 -0.85
N LYS A 33 5.76 -30.36 0.32
CA LYS A 33 5.01 -29.29 0.98
C LYS A 33 4.98 -28.01 0.16
N LEU A 34 6.10 -27.64 -0.47
CA LEU A 34 6.17 -26.47 -1.35
C LEU A 34 5.25 -26.65 -2.57
N ASP A 35 5.34 -27.80 -3.22
CA ASP A 35 4.53 -28.17 -4.39
C ASP A 35 3.03 -28.16 -4.07
N GLU A 36 2.61 -28.76 -2.95
CA GLU A 36 1.21 -28.76 -2.48
C GLU A 36 0.67 -27.33 -2.31
N ASN A 37 1.47 -26.40 -1.79
CA ASN A 37 1.06 -25.00 -1.63
C ASN A 37 1.03 -24.24 -2.97
N LEU A 38 1.94 -24.53 -3.90
CA LEU A 38 1.92 -23.96 -5.25
C LEU A 38 0.67 -24.43 -6.02
N VAL A 39 0.35 -25.72 -5.98
CA VAL A 39 -0.87 -26.30 -6.59
C VAL A 39 -2.13 -25.70 -5.95
N ALA A 40 -2.15 -25.51 -4.63
CA ALA A 40 -3.26 -24.85 -3.96
C ALA A 40 -3.49 -23.41 -4.46
N LEU A 41 -2.41 -22.64 -4.73
CA LEU A 41 -2.52 -21.30 -5.31
C LEU A 41 -3.02 -21.32 -6.75
N GLU A 42 -2.61 -22.31 -7.56
CA GLU A 42 -3.16 -22.47 -8.91
C GLU A 42 -4.66 -22.74 -8.87
N HIS A 43 -5.13 -23.58 -7.95
CA HIS A 43 -6.56 -23.82 -7.76
C HIS A 43 -7.30 -22.54 -7.35
N GLN A 44 -6.72 -21.71 -6.47
CA GLN A 44 -7.30 -20.41 -6.11
C GLN A 44 -7.38 -19.47 -7.32
N ALA A 45 -6.31 -19.37 -8.12
CA ALA A 45 -6.29 -18.54 -9.33
C ALA A 45 -7.34 -18.99 -10.34
N ASN A 46 -7.46 -20.31 -10.56
CA ASN A 46 -8.49 -20.88 -11.43
C ASN A 46 -9.90 -20.58 -10.93
N ALA A 47 -10.16 -20.73 -9.63
CA ALA A 47 -11.44 -20.39 -9.03
C ALA A 47 -11.77 -18.89 -9.18
N LEU A 48 -10.78 -18.02 -8.99
CA LEU A 48 -10.94 -16.57 -9.15
C LEU A 48 -11.25 -16.17 -10.60
N ALA A 49 -10.68 -16.88 -11.58
CA ALA A 49 -10.90 -16.67 -13.01
C ALA A 49 -12.32 -17.05 -13.47
N LEU A 50 -13.06 -17.86 -12.71
CA LEU A 50 -14.45 -18.23 -13.01
C LEU A 50 -15.44 -17.11 -12.69
N TYR A 51 -15.07 -16.17 -11.80
CA TYR A 51 -15.94 -15.04 -11.49
C TYR A 51 -15.98 -14.05 -12.66
N PRO A 52 -17.17 -13.45 -12.93
CA PRO A 52 -17.29 -12.46 -13.99
C PRO A 52 -16.36 -11.27 -13.73
N SER A 53 -15.89 -10.65 -14.81
CA SER A 53 -15.14 -9.41 -14.77
C SER A 53 -15.90 -8.34 -13.96
N ILE A 54 -15.18 -7.62 -13.11
CA ILE A 54 -15.71 -6.48 -12.38
C ILE A 54 -15.94 -5.29 -13.34
N LEU A 55 -15.18 -5.24 -14.43
CA LEU A 55 -15.22 -4.16 -15.42
C LEU A 55 -16.31 -4.37 -16.48
N ASP A 56 -16.78 -5.60 -16.65
CA ASP A 56 -17.80 -5.92 -17.64
C ASP A 56 -19.20 -5.57 -17.14
N SER A 57 -20.08 -5.22 -18.08
CA SER A 57 -21.48 -4.94 -17.78
C SER A 57 -22.30 -6.23 -17.79
N ASN A 58 -23.03 -6.48 -16.71
CA ASN A 58 -23.92 -7.63 -16.56
C ASN A 58 -25.32 -7.15 -16.13
N ARG A 59 -26.36 -7.75 -16.71
CA ARG A 59 -27.75 -7.41 -16.38
C ARG A 59 -28.45 -8.61 -15.74
N LEU A 60 -29.02 -8.42 -14.56
CA LEU A 60 -29.75 -9.45 -13.82
C LEU A 60 -31.05 -8.84 -13.29
N GLY A 61 -32.21 -9.41 -13.63
CA GLY A 61 -33.50 -8.99 -13.05
C GLY A 61 -33.87 -7.51 -13.26
N GLY A 62 -33.39 -6.88 -14.33
CA GLY A 62 -33.64 -5.47 -14.63
C GLY A 62 -32.61 -4.48 -14.07
N THR A 63 -31.77 -4.89 -13.11
CA THR A 63 -30.63 -4.11 -12.63
C THR A 63 -29.39 -4.39 -13.48
N GLU A 64 -28.64 -3.33 -13.76
CA GLU A 64 -27.36 -3.39 -14.45
C GLU A 64 -26.23 -3.26 -13.43
N ARG A 65 -25.23 -4.11 -13.55
CA ARG A 65 -23.97 -4.05 -12.82
C ARG A 65 -22.86 -3.80 -13.83
N ASN A 66 -22.22 -2.66 -13.72
CA ASN A 66 -21.06 -2.22 -14.49
C ASN A 66 -20.10 -1.42 -13.58
N LEU A 67 -18.99 -0.92 -14.14
CA LEU A 67 -18.00 -0.16 -13.40
C LEU A 67 -18.62 1.08 -12.72
N GLU A 68 -19.49 1.82 -13.40
CA GLU A 68 -20.11 3.05 -12.90
C GLU A 68 -20.99 2.77 -11.69
N THR A 69 -21.82 1.74 -11.76
CA THR A 69 -22.68 1.31 -10.65
C THR A 69 -21.88 0.82 -9.45
N LEU A 70 -20.73 0.15 -9.69
CA LEU A 70 -19.81 -0.24 -8.62
C LEU A 70 -19.15 0.99 -7.98
N VAL A 71 -18.71 1.95 -8.80
CA VAL A 71 -18.08 3.18 -8.32
C VAL A 71 -19.04 3.98 -7.45
N SER A 72 -20.30 4.14 -7.86
CA SER A 72 -21.34 4.77 -7.03
C SER A 72 -21.58 3.95 -5.76
N ALA A 73 -21.78 2.63 -5.89
CA ALA A 73 -21.98 1.74 -4.74
C ALA A 73 -20.90 1.88 -3.67
N LEU A 74 -19.63 1.87 -4.07
CA LEU A 74 -18.49 1.99 -3.17
C LEU A 74 -18.39 3.41 -2.58
N SER A 75 -18.54 4.45 -3.40
CA SER A 75 -18.45 5.84 -2.94
C SER A 75 -19.53 6.17 -1.90
N ASP A 76 -20.74 5.65 -2.12
CA ASP A 76 -21.91 5.97 -1.30
C ASP A 76 -21.99 5.09 -0.06
N ARG A 77 -21.75 3.77 -0.21
CA ARG A 77 -22.06 2.78 0.83
C ARG A 77 -20.86 2.26 1.61
N TYR A 78 -19.65 2.27 1.04
CA TYR A 78 -18.49 1.74 1.76
C TYR A 78 -18.13 2.64 2.95
N ARG A 79 -18.10 2.06 4.15
CA ARG A 79 -17.74 2.72 5.41
C ARG A 79 -17.02 1.71 6.29
N GLU A 80 -16.03 2.17 7.03
CA GLU A 80 -15.48 1.47 8.21
C GLU A 80 -15.24 -0.03 7.99
N GLU A 81 -14.61 -0.38 6.87
CA GLU A 81 -14.27 -1.78 6.52
C GLU A 81 -15.47 -2.69 6.19
N ASP A 82 -16.59 -2.15 5.72
CA ASP A 82 -17.75 -2.94 5.28
C ASP A 82 -17.45 -3.82 4.05
N VAL A 83 -17.04 -5.06 4.34
CA VAL A 83 -16.70 -6.09 3.36
C VAL A 83 -17.90 -6.49 2.49
N PHE A 84 -19.15 -6.30 2.95
CA PHE A 84 -20.34 -6.76 2.22
C PHE A 84 -20.64 -5.93 0.97
N VAL A 85 -20.09 -4.72 0.86
CA VAL A 85 -20.19 -3.89 -0.35
C VAL A 85 -19.15 -4.32 -1.41
N LEU A 86 -18.09 -5.04 -0.99
CA LEU A 86 -16.99 -5.41 -1.88
C LEU A 86 -17.38 -6.54 -2.85
N PRO A 87 -16.91 -6.50 -4.11
CA PRO A 87 -17.03 -7.63 -5.02
C PRO A 87 -16.34 -8.89 -4.47
N THR A 88 -16.87 -10.07 -4.79
CA THR A 88 -16.25 -11.36 -4.41
C THR A 88 -14.79 -11.46 -4.88
N LYS A 89 -14.47 -10.96 -6.09
CA LYS A 89 -13.11 -10.91 -6.62
C LYS A 89 -12.15 -10.07 -5.77
N ALA A 90 -12.62 -9.03 -5.07
CA ALA A 90 -11.80 -8.22 -4.18
C ALA A 90 -11.34 -9.04 -2.97
N ILE A 91 -12.27 -9.72 -2.31
CA ILE A 91 -12.02 -10.52 -1.10
C ILE A 91 -11.13 -11.72 -1.42
N LEU A 92 -11.53 -12.53 -2.41
CA LEU A 92 -10.77 -13.72 -2.79
C LEU A 92 -9.41 -13.36 -3.39
N GLY A 93 -9.35 -12.28 -4.18
CA GLY A 93 -8.11 -11.76 -4.72
C GLY A 93 -7.12 -11.35 -3.63
N ARG A 94 -7.59 -10.69 -2.56
CA ARG A 94 -6.74 -10.34 -1.41
C ARG A 94 -6.16 -11.57 -0.73
N SER A 95 -6.98 -12.60 -0.48
CA SER A 95 -6.51 -13.87 0.10
C SER A 95 -5.48 -14.55 -0.79
N TYR A 96 -5.69 -14.53 -2.10
CA TYR A 96 -4.76 -15.07 -3.09
C TYR A 96 -3.40 -14.37 -3.05
N GLU A 97 -3.35 -13.04 -3.01
CA GLU A 97 -2.10 -12.28 -2.88
C GLU A 97 -1.34 -12.58 -1.58
N ILE A 98 -2.05 -12.70 -0.46
CA ILE A 98 -1.45 -13.12 0.83
C ILE A 98 -0.88 -14.54 0.72
N GLY A 99 -1.54 -15.44 0.00
CA GLY A 99 -1.05 -16.78 -0.27
C GLY A 99 0.30 -16.77 -1.02
N LYS A 100 0.46 -15.91 -2.03
CA LYS A 100 1.74 -15.74 -2.74
C LYS A 100 2.85 -15.22 -1.84
N ILE A 101 2.54 -14.22 -1.00
CA ILE A 101 3.47 -13.71 0.01
C ILE A 101 3.95 -14.85 0.93
N ASN A 102 3.03 -15.72 1.38
CA ASN A 102 3.35 -16.83 2.26
C ASN A 102 4.28 -17.86 1.61
N ILE A 103 4.21 -18.08 0.29
CA ILE A 103 5.16 -18.94 -0.44
C ILE A 103 6.59 -18.41 -0.31
N PHE A 104 6.80 -17.11 -0.52
CA PHE A 104 8.13 -16.52 -0.42
C PHE A 104 8.68 -16.57 1.01
N TYR A 105 7.85 -16.34 2.03
CA TYR A 105 8.25 -16.56 3.42
C TYR A 105 8.55 -18.03 3.72
N MET A 106 7.78 -18.96 3.15
CA MET A 106 8.04 -20.38 3.29
C MET A 106 9.40 -20.75 2.68
N LEU A 107 9.76 -20.23 1.51
CA LEU A 107 11.08 -20.42 0.90
C LEU A 107 12.21 -19.85 1.76
N LYS A 108 12.05 -18.64 2.30
CA LYS A 108 13.01 -18.06 3.26
C LYS A 108 13.17 -18.94 4.50
N ARG A 109 12.07 -19.51 5.00
CA ARG A 109 12.11 -20.39 6.17
C ARG A 109 12.79 -21.72 5.84
N ILE A 110 12.50 -22.29 4.67
CA ILE A 110 13.14 -23.52 4.20
C ILE A 110 14.65 -23.31 4.08
N SER A 111 15.11 -22.20 3.49
CA SER A 111 16.55 -21.95 3.32
C SER A 111 17.30 -21.87 4.65
N VAL A 112 16.67 -21.32 5.69
CA VAL A 112 17.25 -21.27 7.06
C VAL A 112 17.32 -22.66 7.71
N LEU A 113 16.41 -23.57 7.36
CA LEU A 113 16.39 -24.94 7.90
C LEU A 113 17.40 -25.86 7.21
N LEU A 114 17.85 -25.51 6.01
CA LEU A 114 18.76 -26.36 5.24
C LEU A 114 20.21 -26.23 5.74
N PRO A 115 21.02 -27.29 5.59
CA PRO A 115 22.47 -27.21 5.78
C PRO A 115 23.09 -26.08 4.95
N LYS A 116 24.09 -25.38 5.51
CA LYS A 116 24.71 -24.19 4.87
C LYS A 116 25.32 -24.43 3.48
N ASN A 117 25.59 -25.69 3.12
CA ASN A 117 26.11 -26.08 1.82
C ASN A 117 25.01 -26.24 0.74
N ILE A 118 23.73 -26.16 1.12
CA ILE A 118 22.59 -26.23 0.20
C ILE A 118 21.97 -24.84 0.10
N ASP A 119 22.23 -24.16 -1.01
CA ASP A 119 21.61 -22.86 -1.32
C ASP A 119 20.50 -23.02 -2.36
N ILE A 120 19.26 -23.14 -1.87
CA ILE A 120 18.06 -23.21 -2.73
C ILE A 120 17.68 -21.87 -3.34
N LEU A 121 18.12 -20.74 -2.76
CA LEU A 121 17.71 -19.41 -3.20
C LEU A 121 18.64 -18.85 -4.28
N GLY A 122 19.83 -19.44 -4.46
CA GLY A 122 20.78 -19.01 -5.50
C GLY A 122 21.33 -17.61 -5.27
N GLY A 123 21.42 -17.19 -4.00
CA GLY A 123 21.83 -15.83 -3.62
C GLY A 123 20.76 -14.75 -3.77
N GLU A 124 19.56 -15.08 -4.28
CA GLU A 124 18.45 -14.13 -4.35
C GLU A 124 17.67 -14.07 -3.02
N ASP A 125 17.19 -12.88 -2.65
CA ASP A 125 16.35 -12.71 -1.47
C ASP A 125 14.86 -12.79 -1.84
N PRO A 126 14.12 -13.83 -1.40
CA PRO A 126 12.69 -13.96 -1.66
C PRO A 126 11.86 -12.77 -1.11
N LEU A 127 12.39 -12.02 -0.14
CA LEU A 127 11.69 -10.85 0.41
C LEU A 127 11.57 -9.70 -0.59
N SER A 128 12.43 -9.64 -1.60
CA SER A 128 12.31 -8.63 -2.66
C SER A 128 10.97 -8.73 -3.40
N PHE A 129 10.50 -9.95 -3.67
CA PHE A 129 9.18 -10.23 -4.25
C PHE A 129 8.04 -9.89 -3.28
N VAL A 130 8.23 -10.17 -1.98
CA VAL A 130 7.25 -9.85 -0.93
C VAL A 130 6.99 -8.34 -0.84
N MET A 131 8.03 -7.51 -0.93
CA MET A 131 7.91 -6.05 -0.81
C MET A 131 6.89 -5.48 -1.78
N ASN A 132 6.98 -5.82 -3.05
CA ASN A 132 6.07 -5.28 -4.07
C ASN A 132 4.61 -5.72 -3.83
N ARG A 133 4.40 -6.95 -3.35
CA ARG A 133 3.06 -7.47 -3.02
C ARG A 133 2.49 -6.81 -1.77
N MET A 134 3.30 -6.61 -0.74
CA MET A 134 2.90 -5.88 0.48
C MET A 134 2.48 -4.45 0.17
N LEU A 135 3.26 -3.76 -0.66
CA LEU A 135 2.91 -2.43 -1.15
C LEU A 135 1.56 -2.46 -1.90
N SER A 136 1.32 -3.44 -2.77
CA SER A 136 0.02 -3.58 -3.45
C SER A 136 -1.15 -3.74 -2.49
N ILE A 137 -1.01 -4.54 -1.42
CA ILE A 137 -2.03 -4.69 -0.37
C ILE A 137 -2.25 -3.35 0.37
N MET A 138 -1.17 -2.65 0.69
CA MET A 138 -1.25 -1.34 1.33
C MET A 138 -1.95 -0.30 0.45
N THR A 139 -1.69 -0.26 -0.86
CA THR A 139 -2.43 0.64 -1.76
C THR A 139 -3.92 0.34 -1.75
N GLU A 140 -4.31 -0.94 -1.73
CA GLU A 140 -5.71 -1.32 -1.57
C GLU A 140 -6.30 -0.77 -0.27
N ASP A 141 -5.61 -0.94 0.86
CA ASP A 141 -6.06 -0.42 2.16
C ASP A 141 -6.20 1.10 2.16
N VAL A 142 -5.21 1.82 1.62
CA VAL A 142 -5.23 3.28 1.51
C VAL A 142 -6.41 3.74 0.65
N LEU A 143 -6.65 3.10 -0.50
CA LEU A 143 -7.78 3.45 -1.36
C LEU A 143 -9.13 3.17 -0.69
N LEU A 144 -9.24 2.10 0.11
CA LEU A 144 -10.44 1.81 0.90
C LEU A 144 -10.66 2.84 2.01
N ASP A 145 -9.59 3.31 2.67
CA ASP A 145 -9.68 4.37 3.67
C ASP A 145 -10.19 5.69 3.06
N LEU A 146 -9.73 6.03 1.84
CA LEU A 146 -10.23 7.18 1.08
C LEU A 146 -11.74 7.10 0.77
N LEU A 147 -12.27 5.90 0.54
CA LEU A 147 -13.71 5.70 0.34
C LEU A 147 -14.52 5.91 1.62
N SER A 148 -13.93 5.60 2.78
CA SER A 148 -14.59 5.75 4.08
C SER A 148 -14.67 7.21 4.53
N ASP A 149 -13.72 8.06 4.14
CA ASP A 149 -13.63 9.44 4.60
C ASP A 149 -14.42 10.43 3.71
N ASN A 150 -15.24 11.28 4.33
CA ASN A 150 -16.02 12.29 3.62
C ASN A 150 -15.21 13.52 3.19
N VAL A 151 -14.05 13.78 3.78
CA VAL A 151 -13.17 14.89 3.37
C VAL A 151 -12.69 14.70 1.92
N PHE A 152 -12.46 13.46 1.51
CA PHE A 152 -12.01 13.14 0.15
C PHE A 152 -13.15 12.80 -0.81
N LYS A 153 -14.34 13.39 -0.64
CA LYS A 153 -15.52 13.13 -1.50
C LYS A 153 -15.21 13.23 -3.00
N ALA A 154 -14.35 14.17 -3.39
CA ALA A 154 -13.93 14.34 -4.79
C ALA A 154 -13.00 13.22 -5.29
N ALA A 155 -12.21 12.60 -4.42
CA ALA A 155 -11.30 11.52 -4.78
C ALA A 155 -11.99 10.14 -4.79
N LYS A 156 -13.11 9.96 -4.07
CA LYS A 156 -13.81 8.67 -3.96
C LYS A 156 -14.08 7.99 -5.31
N PRO A 157 -14.62 8.66 -6.34
CA PRO A 157 -14.88 7.99 -7.61
C PRO A 157 -13.61 7.53 -8.33
N VAL A 158 -12.51 8.29 -8.19
CA VAL A 158 -11.22 7.94 -8.79
C VAL A 158 -10.59 6.76 -8.02
N ALA A 159 -10.67 6.79 -6.69
CA ALA A 159 -10.19 5.71 -5.83
C ALA A 159 -10.95 4.40 -6.07
N ALA A 160 -12.29 4.45 -6.19
CA ALA A 160 -13.12 3.29 -6.50
C ALA A 160 -12.79 2.68 -7.87
N LYS A 161 -12.53 3.51 -8.89
CA LYS A 161 -12.08 3.04 -10.20
C LYS A 161 -10.72 2.36 -10.12
N ALA A 162 -9.77 2.96 -9.41
CA ALA A 162 -8.45 2.36 -9.20
C ALA A 162 -8.56 1.01 -8.48
N LEU A 163 -9.38 0.90 -7.43
CA LEU A 163 -9.65 -0.38 -6.75
C LEU A 163 -10.23 -1.44 -7.69
N ALA A 164 -11.21 -1.09 -8.53
CA ALA A 164 -11.79 -2.01 -9.50
C ALA A 164 -10.74 -2.55 -10.48
N GLU A 165 -9.83 -1.69 -10.96
CA GLU A 165 -8.71 -2.11 -11.82
C GLU A 165 -7.74 -3.05 -11.09
N ILE A 166 -7.38 -2.72 -9.84
CA ILE A 166 -6.51 -3.56 -8.99
C ILE A 166 -7.14 -4.96 -8.83
N TRP A 167 -8.43 -5.02 -8.49
CA TRP A 167 -9.12 -6.29 -8.24
C TRP A 167 -9.29 -7.12 -9.51
N GLU A 168 -9.52 -6.50 -10.67
CA GLU A 168 -9.67 -7.23 -11.93
C GLU A 168 -8.33 -7.81 -12.41
N ARG A 169 -7.24 -7.07 -12.23
CA ARG A 169 -5.92 -7.47 -12.72
C ARG A 169 -5.23 -8.48 -11.82
N ARG A 170 -5.64 -8.64 -10.55
CA ARG A 170 -4.93 -9.37 -9.49
C ARG A 170 -4.48 -10.81 -9.78
N ILE A 171 -5.09 -11.51 -10.73
CA ILE A 171 -4.64 -12.85 -11.15
C ILE A 171 -3.36 -12.78 -12.01
N SER A 172 -3.16 -11.67 -12.70
CA SER A 172 -2.14 -11.51 -13.74
C SER A 172 -0.78 -11.20 -13.09
N ALA A 173 0.29 -11.78 -13.62
CA ALA A 173 1.66 -11.56 -13.16
C ALA A 173 2.03 -10.06 -13.00
N ASP A 174 1.62 -9.23 -13.96
CA ASP A 174 1.93 -7.80 -14.00
C ASP A 174 1.06 -6.93 -13.07
N SER A 175 0.23 -7.54 -12.23
CA SER A 175 -0.83 -6.82 -11.51
C SER A 175 -0.36 -6.07 -10.26
N ILE A 176 0.95 -5.94 -10.01
CA ILE A 176 1.48 -5.14 -8.90
C ILE A 176 1.09 -3.68 -9.17
N SER A 177 -0.07 -3.33 -8.65
CA SER A 177 -0.73 -2.06 -8.88
C SER A 177 -0.43 -1.19 -7.69
N PHE A 178 0.84 -0.82 -7.56
CA PHE A 178 1.27 0.10 -6.54
C PHE A 178 1.61 1.46 -7.16
N ASN A 179 1.21 2.52 -6.48
CA ASN A 179 1.52 3.87 -6.91
C ASN A 179 3.05 4.09 -6.79
N PRO A 180 3.76 4.37 -7.91
CA PRO A 180 5.22 4.45 -7.89
C PRO A 180 5.72 5.62 -7.03
N GLU A 181 4.97 6.71 -6.93
CA GLU A 181 5.32 7.85 -6.09
C GLU A 181 5.26 7.48 -4.59
N LEU A 182 4.23 6.76 -4.16
CA LEU A 182 4.15 6.23 -2.79
C LEU A 182 5.29 5.24 -2.49
N ARG A 183 5.76 4.48 -3.50
CA ARG A 183 6.89 3.54 -3.36
C ARG A 183 8.17 4.24 -3.05
N LYS A 184 8.43 5.31 -3.79
CA LYS A 184 9.63 6.12 -3.58
C LYS A 184 9.65 6.67 -2.17
N MET A 185 8.53 7.21 -1.68
CA MET A 185 8.45 7.72 -0.30
C MET A 185 8.78 6.65 0.75
N TRP A 186 8.24 5.44 0.59
CA TRP A 186 8.56 4.31 1.47
C TRP A 186 10.02 3.85 1.38
N LEU A 187 10.60 3.81 0.18
CA LEU A 187 12.01 3.44 0.00
C LEU A 187 12.96 4.50 0.59
N ILE A 188 12.65 5.79 0.38
CA ILE A 188 13.39 6.89 0.99
C ILE A 188 13.32 6.76 2.51
N ARG A 189 12.13 6.52 3.05
CA ARG A 189 11.93 6.34 4.49
C ARG A 189 12.64 5.11 5.04
N GLN A 190 12.67 4.00 4.31
CA GLN A 190 13.39 2.78 4.68
C GLN A 190 14.90 3.06 4.82
N SER A 191 15.46 3.90 3.96
CA SER A 191 16.88 4.30 4.02
C SER A 191 17.17 5.43 5.01
N SER A 192 16.13 6.10 5.52
CA SER A 192 16.26 7.29 6.38
C SER A 192 16.04 6.90 7.85
N VAL A 193 17.14 6.88 8.61
CA VAL A 193 17.10 6.65 10.06
C VAL A 193 16.83 7.98 10.77
N PRO A 194 15.74 8.10 11.55
CA PRO A 194 15.44 9.32 12.29
C PRO A 194 16.52 9.62 13.32
N ILE A 195 16.94 10.89 13.38
CA ILE A 195 17.92 11.36 14.37
C ILE A 195 17.20 11.94 15.60
N PHE A 196 15.93 12.36 15.44
CA PHE A 196 15.11 13.02 16.45
C PHE A 196 15.60 14.43 16.78
N GLY A 197 16.81 14.57 17.33
CA GLY A 197 17.42 15.87 17.58
C GLY A 197 16.53 16.78 18.43
N THR A 198 16.18 17.95 17.89
CA THR A 198 15.27 18.91 18.56
C THR A 198 13.78 18.57 18.40
N LEU A 199 13.44 17.47 17.71
CA LEU A 199 12.09 17.10 17.26
C LEU A 199 11.40 18.13 16.37
N MET A 200 12.16 19.09 15.80
CA MET A 200 11.63 20.00 14.79
C MET A 200 11.54 19.34 13.40
N GLY A 201 12.16 18.18 13.20
CA GLY A 201 12.11 17.42 11.95
C GLY A 201 13.02 17.96 10.85
N THR A 202 13.79 19.03 11.08
CA THR A 202 14.62 19.67 10.04
C THR A 202 15.53 18.68 9.33
N HIS A 203 16.16 17.75 10.07
CA HIS A 203 17.03 16.75 9.46
C HIS A 203 16.23 15.76 8.61
N GLU A 204 15.14 15.24 9.14
CA GLU A 204 14.25 14.27 8.49
C GLU A 204 13.63 14.85 7.21
N TYR A 205 13.13 16.09 7.25
CA TYR A 205 12.59 16.79 6.08
C TYR A 205 13.66 17.07 5.03
N ILE A 206 14.86 17.52 5.41
CA ILE A 206 15.95 17.75 4.43
C ILE A 206 16.38 16.42 3.80
N ALA A 207 16.48 15.34 4.57
CA ALA A 207 16.84 14.02 4.07
C ALA A 207 15.79 13.50 3.06
N LEU A 208 14.50 13.70 3.37
CA LEU A 208 13.39 13.38 2.48
C LEU A 208 13.46 14.22 1.19
N CYS A 209 13.56 15.55 1.28
CA CYS A 209 13.58 16.44 0.13
C CYS A 209 14.77 16.21 -0.80
N LYS A 210 15.92 15.75 -0.29
CA LYS A 210 17.09 15.42 -1.13
C LYS A 210 16.87 14.24 -2.07
N GLN A 211 15.98 13.31 -1.70
CA GLN A 211 15.74 12.08 -2.45
C GLN A 211 14.37 12.06 -3.15
N ALA A 212 13.45 12.93 -2.73
CA ALA A 212 12.12 13.08 -3.29
C ALA A 212 12.17 13.61 -4.73
N ASP A 213 11.26 13.11 -5.57
CA ASP A 213 11.02 13.68 -6.90
C ASP A 213 10.09 14.90 -6.84
N ASP A 214 9.90 15.58 -7.98
CA ASP A 214 9.09 16.80 -8.07
C ASP A 214 7.66 16.62 -7.54
N VAL A 215 7.05 15.44 -7.74
CA VAL A 215 5.69 15.16 -7.29
C VAL A 215 5.66 15.02 -5.77
N CYS A 216 6.61 14.29 -5.20
CA CYS A 216 6.76 14.14 -3.76
C CYS A 216 7.07 15.51 -3.10
N LEU A 217 7.96 16.32 -3.70
CA LEU A 217 8.29 17.65 -3.21
C LEU A 217 7.09 18.59 -3.18
N LYS A 218 6.27 18.59 -4.23
CA LYS A 218 5.01 19.35 -4.26
C LYS A 218 4.09 18.97 -3.11
N TYR A 219 3.94 17.67 -2.83
CA TYR A 219 3.14 17.23 -1.70
C TYR A 219 3.74 17.65 -0.36
N ILE A 220 5.06 17.54 -0.16
CA ILE A 220 5.72 17.98 1.07
C ILE A 220 5.43 19.46 1.33
N MET A 221 5.55 20.31 0.30
CA MET A 221 5.20 21.73 0.39
C MET A 221 3.72 21.93 0.72
N HIS A 222 2.82 21.21 0.04
CA HIS A 222 1.38 21.26 0.30
C HIS A 222 1.03 20.87 1.75
N SER A 223 1.57 19.77 2.23
CA SER A 223 1.31 19.23 3.56
C SER A 223 1.77 20.18 4.68
N SER A 224 2.78 21.02 4.41
CA SER A 224 3.28 22.01 5.37
C SER A 224 2.25 23.10 5.70
N ASP A 225 1.33 23.38 4.77
CA ASP A 225 0.26 24.36 4.95
C ASP A 225 -0.99 23.77 5.63
N VAL A 226 -1.06 22.43 5.77
CA VAL A 226 -2.21 21.71 6.34
C VAL A 226 -1.78 21.00 7.62
N PRO A 227 -2.15 21.51 8.82
CA PRO A 227 -1.62 20.99 10.09
C PRO A 227 -1.82 19.48 10.33
N ASP A 228 -2.96 18.92 9.90
CA ASP A 228 -3.26 17.48 10.00
C ASP A 228 -2.31 16.65 9.12
N GLU A 229 -2.07 17.09 7.88
CA GLU A 229 -1.15 16.42 6.95
C GLU A 229 0.31 16.56 7.37
N ALA A 230 0.71 17.75 7.86
CA ALA A 230 2.03 17.97 8.43
C ALA A 230 2.30 17.02 9.61
N SER A 231 1.31 16.86 10.50
CA SER A 231 1.43 15.93 11.64
C SER A 231 1.48 14.47 11.19
N ALA A 232 0.70 14.10 10.17
CA ALA A 232 0.73 12.75 9.60
C ALA A 232 2.08 12.43 8.92
N LEU A 233 2.66 13.42 8.24
CA LEU A 233 4.00 13.32 7.65
C LEU A 233 5.09 13.27 8.74
N GLU A 234 4.91 14.01 9.83
CA GLU A 234 5.78 13.93 11.02
C GLU A 234 5.77 12.50 11.62
N GLU A 235 4.59 11.88 11.78
CA GLU A 235 4.49 10.49 12.24
C GLU A 235 5.23 9.51 11.30
N PHE A 236 5.02 9.68 9.99
CA PHE A 236 5.68 8.87 8.96
C PHE A 236 7.21 9.00 9.03
N LEU A 237 7.72 10.23 9.11
CA LEU A 237 9.15 10.52 9.11
C LEU A 237 9.84 10.04 10.38
N PHE A 238 9.31 10.37 11.56
CA PHE A 238 9.93 9.95 12.82
C PHE A 238 9.74 8.48 13.12
N GLY A 239 8.78 7.80 12.48
CA GLY A 239 8.49 6.40 12.81
C GLY A 239 7.73 6.22 14.12
N LEU A 240 7.12 7.30 14.62
CA LEU A 240 6.42 7.36 15.90
C LEU A 240 5.01 7.84 15.67
N ASN A 241 4.07 7.37 16.47
CA ASN A 241 2.74 7.95 16.48
C ASN A 241 2.72 9.29 17.23
N TYR A 242 1.67 10.07 17.02
CA TYR A 242 1.49 11.39 17.61
C TYR A 242 1.55 11.38 19.14
N GLU A 243 0.97 10.37 19.79
CA GLU A 243 1.02 10.25 21.25
C GLU A 243 2.46 10.07 21.73
N GLU A 244 3.22 9.17 21.10
CA GLU A 244 4.64 8.93 21.40
C GLU A 244 5.46 10.23 21.20
N LEU A 245 5.23 10.94 20.09
CA LEU A 245 5.88 12.23 19.84
C LEU A 245 5.54 13.27 20.91
N CYS A 246 4.27 13.35 21.31
CA CYS A 246 3.84 14.25 22.37
C CYS A 246 4.47 13.89 23.71
N ASP A 247 4.59 12.61 24.03
CA ASP A 247 5.16 12.17 25.29
C ASP A 247 6.66 12.45 25.34
N ILE A 248 7.40 12.24 24.25
CA ILE A 248 8.82 12.63 24.17
C ILE A 248 8.96 14.16 24.30
N LYS A 249 8.14 14.95 23.60
CA LYS A 249 8.14 16.42 23.70
C LYS A 249 7.90 16.87 25.14
N LYS A 250 6.96 16.25 25.87
CA LYS A 250 6.72 16.51 27.29
C LYS A 250 7.92 16.14 28.17
N THR A 251 8.52 14.97 27.95
CA THR A 251 9.70 14.52 28.73
C THR A 251 10.90 15.43 28.51
N MET A 252 11.14 15.89 27.28
CA MET A 252 12.17 16.87 26.97
C MET A 252 11.93 18.19 27.71
N ALA A 253 10.70 18.70 27.68
CA ALA A 253 10.33 19.92 28.39
C ALA A 253 10.49 19.79 29.92
N SER A 254 10.05 18.68 30.51
CA SER A 254 10.16 18.46 31.96
C SER A 254 11.60 18.23 32.44
N SER A 255 12.47 17.71 31.57
CA SER A 255 13.89 17.48 31.87
C SER A 255 14.80 18.64 31.47
N GLY A 256 14.25 19.72 30.87
CA GLY A 256 15.00 20.86 30.38
C GLY A 256 15.94 20.54 29.19
N LYS A 257 15.70 19.42 28.49
CA LYS A 257 16.52 19.00 27.35
C LYS A 257 16.03 19.65 26.06
N THR A 258 16.97 20.14 25.26
CA THR A 258 16.70 20.75 23.95
C THR A 258 16.92 19.79 22.78
N CYS A 259 17.59 18.66 23.02
CA CYS A 259 17.91 17.64 22.04
C CYS A 259 17.73 16.25 22.67
N ILE A 260 17.32 15.27 21.86
CA ILE A 260 17.20 13.87 22.27
C ILE A 260 17.78 12.96 21.20
N ASP A 261 18.48 11.91 21.63
CA ASP A 261 18.98 10.88 20.74
C ASP A 261 18.06 9.65 20.66
N ARG A 262 18.42 8.70 19.79
CA ARG A 262 17.64 7.48 19.54
C ARG A 262 17.56 6.56 20.77
N ASP A 263 18.63 6.45 21.54
CA ASP A 263 18.69 5.54 22.69
C ASP A 263 17.91 6.10 23.88
N GLU A 264 17.85 7.42 24.00
CA GLU A 264 16.97 8.11 24.93
C GLU A 264 15.49 7.94 24.54
N VAL A 265 15.14 8.10 23.26
CA VAL A 265 13.78 7.83 22.77
C VAL A 265 13.36 6.38 23.08
N LYS A 266 14.26 5.41 22.90
CA LYS A 266 14.04 4.01 23.31
C LYS A 266 13.71 3.85 24.78
N LYS A 267 14.46 4.53 25.65
CA LYS A 267 14.23 4.47 27.10
C LYS A 267 12.89 5.10 27.50
N ILE A 268 12.44 6.15 26.82
CA ILE A 268 11.18 6.84 27.14
C ILE A 268 9.97 6.00 26.73
N ILE A 269 9.96 5.48 25.50
CA ILE A 269 8.80 4.72 24.99
C ILE A 269 8.80 3.27 25.49
N GLY A 270 9.94 2.77 26.00
CA GLY A 270 10.06 1.44 26.60
C GLY A 270 9.87 0.30 25.60
N ASN A 271 10.04 0.58 24.31
CA ASN A 271 9.73 -0.36 23.24
C ASN A 271 10.91 -0.45 22.28
N ASP A 272 11.51 -1.63 22.13
CA ASP A 272 12.55 -1.88 21.12
C ASP A 272 12.01 -1.72 19.68
N ARG A 273 10.68 -1.59 19.54
CA ARG A 273 9.93 -1.47 18.28
C ARG A 273 10.08 -0.14 17.54
N LEU A 274 10.78 0.85 18.11
CA LEU A 274 10.87 2.21 17.57
C LEU A 274 11.54 2.32 16.19
N PHE A 275 12.12 1.22 15.72
CA PHE A 275 12.74 1.13 14.42
C PHE A 275 12.18 -0.12 13.75
N PHE A 276 10.99 -0.02 13.16
CA PHE A 276 10.36 -1.03 12.29
C PHE A 276 11.21 -1.42 11.06
N PHE A 277 12.49 -1.09 11.05
CA PHE A 277 13.50 -1.76 10.27
C PHE A 277 14.56 -2.22 11.26
N ASP A 278 14.26 -3.34 11.94
CA ASP A 278 15.34 -4.17 12.43
C ASP A 278 16.23 -4.52 11.22
N SER A 279 17.49 -4.85 11.45
CA SER A 279 18.45 -5.09 10.35
C SER A 279 18.08 -6.29 9.43
N SER A 280 16.91 -6.91 9.68
CA SER A 280 16.33 -8.05 8.97
C SER A 280 15.84 -7.74 7.56
N GLY A 281 15.52 -6.47 7.25
CA GLY A 281 15.02 -6.06 5.94
C GLY A 281 13.63 -6.63 5.58
N ASP A 282 12.85 -7.06 6.58
CA ASP A 282 11.54 -7.72 6.35
C ASP A 282 10.45 -6.73 5.89
N PRO A 283 9.87 -6.88 4.69
CA PRO A 283 8.80 -6.02 4.20
C PRO A 283 7.52 -6.03 5.05
N LEU A 284 7.30 -7.06 5.87
CA LEU A 284 6.13 -7.10 6.74
C LEU A 284 6.18 -6.04 7.84
N GLU A 285 7.37 -5.65 8.29
CA GLU A 285 7.51 -4.59 9.29
C GLU A 285 7.03 -3.23 8.76
N LEU A 286 7.24 -2.99 7.47
CA LEU A 286 6.72 -1.81 6.78
C LEU A 286 5.18 -1.79 6.86
N TYR A 287 4.53 -2.89 6.47
CA TYR A 287 3.08 -2.99 6.55
C TYR A 287 2.55 -2.91 7.98
N ARG A 288 3.25 -3.52 8.95
CA ARG A 288 2.92 -3.42 10.38
C ARG A 288 2.97 -1.98 10.88
N PHE A 289 4.01 -1.24 10.50
CA PHE A 289 4.17 0.16 10.85
C PHE A 289 3.05 1.02 10.25
N PHE A 290 2.75 0.84 8.96
CA PHE A 290 1.61 1.48 8.30
C PHE A 290 0.29 1.18 9.04
N ASN A 291 0.00 -0.10 9.27
CA ASN A 291 -1.26 -0.53 9.86
C ASN A 291 -1.40 -0.04 11.32
N HIS A 292 -0.29 0.05 12.06
CA HIS A 292 -0.27 0.64 13.39
C HIS A 292 -0.69 2.12 13.36
N ARG A 293 -0.06 2.93 12.51
CA ARG A 293 -0.45 4.35 12.35
C ARG A 293 -1.89 4.50 11.86
N ARG A 294 -2.32 3.68 10.90
CA ARG A 294 -3.70 3.63 10.39
C ARG A 294 -4.72 3.41 11.51
N LYS A 295 -4.48 2.44 12.40
CA LYS A 295 -5.35 2.18 13.55
C LYS A 295 -5.38 3.32 14.55
N GLN A 296 -4.23 3.95 14.81
CA GLN A 296 -4.16 5.10 15.71
C GLN A 296 -4.92 6.30 15.14
N ALA A 297 -4.73 6.61 13.85
CA ALA A 297 -5.46 7.65 13.14
C ALA A 297 -6.99 7.41 13.19
N LEU A 298 -7.42 6.17 12.94
CA LEU A 298 -8.84 5.78 13.02
C LEU A 298 -9.39 5.93 14.46
N SER A 299 -8.64 5.48 15.47
CA SER A 299 -8.99 5.65 16.88
C SER A 299 -9.18 7.12 17.24
N ARG A 300 -8.25 8.00 16.84
CA ARG A 300 -8.38 9.45 17.06
C ARG A 300 -9.59 10.04 16.36
N ARG A 301 -9.87 9.60 15.13
CA ARG A 301 -11.03 10.04 14.34
C ARG A 301 -12.34 9.75 15.07
N HIS A 302 -12.49 8.54 15.63
CA HIS A 302 -13.70 8.16 16.36
C HIS A 302 -13.83 8.82 17.73
N ALA A 303 -12.72 8.93 18.46
CA ALA A 303 -12.71 9.49 19.81
C ALA A 303 -12.62 11.03 19.84
N GLY A 304 -12.46 11.69 18.69
CA GLY A 304 -12.23 13.14 18.60
C GLY A 304 -10.94 13.58 19.31
N MET A 305 -9.93 12.71 19.33
CA MET A 305 -8.64 13.01 19.98
C MET A 305 -7.78 13.93 19.12
N ARG A 306 -6.79 14.56 19.75
CA ARG A 306 -5.79 15.38 19.05
C ARG A 306 -4.83 14.52 18.25
N GLY A 307 -4.24 15.13 17.22
CA GLY A 307 -3.29 14.48 16.33
C GLY A 307 -3.88 14.19 14.95
N PRO A 308 -3.07 13.62 14.05
CA PRO A 308 -3.51 13.34 12.70
C PRO A 308 -4.59 12.25 12.71
N ILE A 309 -5.73 12.55 12.10
CA ILE A 309 -6.86 11.59 11.97
C ILE A 309 -6.79 10.76 10.68
N ARG A 310 -5.73 10.94 9.91
CA ARG A 310 -5.40 10.24 8.66
C ARG A 310 -3.91 9.95 8.61
N THR A 311 -3.56 8.90 7.89
CA THR A 311 -2.16 8.59 7.61
C THR A 311 -1.59 9.47 6.50
N PHE A 312 -0.27 9.59 6.46
CA PHE A 312 0.45 10.23 5.35
C PHE A 312 0.06 9.59 4.00
N GLU A 313 -0.07 8.26 3.98
CA GLU A 313 -0.40 7.48 2.80
C GLU A 313 -1.78 7.84 2.23
N GLU A 314 -2.79 8.00 3.08
CA GLU A 314 -4.13 8.48 2.71
C GLU A 314 -4.05 9.86 2.08
N ASN A 315 -3.44 10.82 2.77
CA ASN A 315 -3.35 12.21 2.32
C ASN A 315 -2.58 12.34 1.00
N PHE A 316 -1.44 11.64 0.89
CA PHE A 316 -0.63 11.67 -0.32
C PHE A 316 -1.32 10.98 -1.49
N MET A 317 -1.98 9.84 -1.27
CA MET A 317 -2.74 9.17 -2.33
C MET A 317 -3.90 10.05 -2.81
N ALA A 318 -4.63 10.71 -1.90
CA ALA A 318 -5.68 11.66 -2.28
C ALA A 318 -5.13 12.79 -3.15
N PHE A 319 -4.01 13.39 -2.75
CA PHE A 319 -3.32 14.42 -3.53
C PHE A 319 -2.98 13.94 -4.95
N LEU A 320 -2.37 12.77 -5.07
CA LEU A 320 -1.98 12.19 -6.37
C LEU A 320 -3.18 11.91 -7.28
N LEU A 321 -4.26 11.36 -6.72
CA LEU A 321 -5.48 11.06 -7.50
C LEU A 321 -6.14 12.34 -8.01
N LEU A 322 -6.19 13.39 -7.19
CA LEU A 322 -6.79 14.67 -7.55
C LEU A 322 -5.93 15.46 -8.56
N GLU A 323 -4.59 15.45 -8.42
CA GLU A 323 -3.70 16.09 -9.41
C GLU A 323 -3.79 15.39 -10.76
N LYS A 324 -3.75 14.04 -10.78
CA LYS A 324 -3.88 13.24 -12.02
C LYS A 324 -5.23 13.46 -12.71
N ASP A 325 -6.33 13.54 -11.96
CA ASP A 325 -7.65 13.80 -12.53
C ASP A 325 -7.77 15.23 -13.08
N ALA A 326 -7.21 16.22 -12.36
CA ALA A 326 -7.17 17.61 -12.84
C ALA A 326 -6.37 17.75 -14.15
N LEU A 327 -5.25 17.04 -14.28
CA LEU A 327 -4.45 17.01 -15.52
C LEU A 327 -5.22 16.36 -16.68
N LYS A 328 -5.91 15.24 -16.46
CA LYS A 328 -6.76 14.59 -17.48
C LYS A 328 -7.90 15.51 -17.95
N ARG A 329 -8.53 16.26 -17.04
CA ARG A 329 -9.57 17.24 -17.41
C ARG A 329 -9.03 18.41 -18.23
N ARG A 330 -7.77 18.82 -17.99
CA ARG A 330 -7.11 19.89 -18.76
C ARG A 330 -6.66 19.44 -20.15
N SER A 331 -6.37 18.15 -20.35
CA SER A 331 -5.93 17.60 -21.64
C SER A 331 -7.08 17.19 -22.57
N LEU A 332 -8.33 17.09 -22.07
CA LEU A 332 -9.51 16.90 -22.91
C LEU A 332 -9.81 18.19 -23.72
N PRO A 333 -9.92 18.14 -25.05
CA PRO A 333 -10.24 19.31 -25.84
C PRO A 333 -11.63 19.83 -25.45
N LYS A 334 -11.73 21.13 -25.12
CA LYS A 334 -13.01 21.80 -24.91
C LYS A 334 -13.87 21.58 -26.15
N ALA A 335 -14.97 20.84 -26.01
CA ALA A 335 -15.99 20.75 -27.05
C ALA A 335 -16.38 22.18 -27.44
N LYS A 336 -16.20 22.52 -28.72
CA LYS A 336 -16.64 23.80 -29.28
C LYS A 336 -18.13 23.93 -28.99
N ASN A 337 -18.50 24.93 -28.20
CA ASN A 337 -19.87 25.43 -28.16
C ASN A 337 -20.23 25.88 -29.57
N SER A 338 -21.14 25.16 -30.20
CA SER A 338 -21.82 25.57 -31.42
C SER A 338 -22.73 26.76 -31.11
N CYS A 339 -22.19 27.97 -31.23
CA CYS A 339 -22.98 29.13 -31.64
C CYS A 339 -23.04 29.12 -33.16
N GLU A 340 -24.20 28.78 -33.71
CA GLU A 340 -24.63 29.36 -34.98
C GLU A 340 -26.16 29.46 -34.94
N SER A 341 -26.59 30.62 -34.43
CA SER A 341 -27.90 31.21 -34.64
C SER A 341 -28.17 31.31 -36.14
N GLN A 342 -29.11 30.51 -36.63
CA GLN A 342 -29.76 30.76 -37.91
C GLN A 342 -30.72 31.94 -37.75
N VAL A 343 -30.25 33.13 -38.15
CA VAL A 343 -31.11 34.20 -38.65
C VAL A 343 -31.01 34.12 -40.17
N LYS A 344 -32.12 33.75 -40.82
CA LYS A 344 -32.34 34.01 -42.24
C LYS A 344 -33.58 34.89 -42.36
N GLU A 345 -33.35 36.17 -42.59
CA GLU A 345 -34.23 37.01 -43.40
C GLU A 345 -33.65 37.05 -44.83
N ASP A 346 -34.58 37.24 -45.77
CA ASP A 346 -34.50 37.31 -47.25
C ASP A 346 -34.67 35.98 -48.03
#